data_AF-A0A2S8G580-F1
#
_entry.id   AF-A0A2S8G580-F1
#
_cell.length_a   1.000
_cell.length_b   1.000
_cell.length_c   1.000
_cell.angle_alpha   90.00
_cell.angle_beta   90.00
_cell.angle_gamma   90.00
#
_symmetry.space_group_name_H-M   'P 1'
#
loop_
_entity.id
_entity.type
_entity.pdbx_description
1 polymer ?
#
loop_
_entity_poly.entity_id
_entity_poly.type
_entity_poly.pdbx_seq_one_letter_code
_entity_poly.pdbx_strand_id
1 'polypeptide(L)'
;MKMSHTTMRSLLLIAIGCTSWLGCRTGSSSNEVPPFDGPIATDVALRNDATIRPSPEPIQLQLETAAASDNTNKIELVGFQASSPLQDTSLANVTAPVPIPNVEQTSLTLESIQNIALANNPAIRALSASALAESDYQYQVGRWANPSVGYAGNQLADQQTDQHLAYVEQTFVTAGKLKLNQDVVGHSAEAQRWDVESQRMRVLTDVRMKFIQALVAQRQMEVIDNFHGVIQKGAELAQRRFQAEESPQADLLQAEIQLNEVEVMRQQAEYRWNAAWQEMAAAAGVPNMQLSKLHGDLNAAQESLDWEVVFNELLSQSPELHAAHSRVCQARANLSRQEIQAIPNLTANLQGGVDNATGSGMIQVQVGGAIPVFNNNQGNTSAAFNLYSRATHEVKRIEMSLKARLAQVSQEYNSSQVAVQRYEQAILPRAQKTLDLAETAYQAGEFSFIQTLIARRTYFDTNLNYLTSLGDLAQAQAKVDGLLLTGALDAANTNSLGDSLRGQTFSQQ
;
A
#
# COMPACT_ATOMS: atom_id res chain seq x y z
N MET A 1 50.51 -49.77 13.28
CA MET A 1 50.03 -49.61 14.66
C MET A 1 49.72 -48.13 14.86
N LYS A 2 48.43 -47.81 15.11
CA LYS A 2 47.81 -46.62 15.71
C LYS A 2 48.50 -45.22 15.65
N MET A 3 47.70 -44.25 15.15
CA MET A 3 47.38 -42.90 15.70
C MET A 3 48.53 -41.90 15.97
N SER A 4 48.37 -40.58 16.02
CA SER A 4 47.47 -39.54 15.46
C SER A 4 47.99 -38.22 16.08
N HIS A 5 48.24 -37.18 15.29
CA HIS A 5 48.38 -35.78 15.77
C HIS A 5 47.89 -34.91 14.60
N THR A 6 46.74 -34.22 14.64
CA THR A 6 46.31 -33.05 15.44
C THR A 6 47.10 -31.78 15.13
N THR A 7 46.56 -30.93 14.24
CA THR A 7 46.49 -29.44 14.25
C THR A 7 45.89 -28.98 12.91
N MET A 8 44.67 -28.43 12.81
CA MET A 8 44.14 -27.12 13.24
C MET A 8 44.35 -25.99 12.21
N ARG A 9 43.23 -25.50 11.63
CA ARG A 9 42.90 -24.16 11.07
C ARG A 9 42.09 -24.30 9.77
N SER A 10 41.02 -23.57 9.47
CA SER A 10 40.04 -22.73 10.17
C SER A 10 39.01 -22.39 9.08
N LEU A 11 37.75 -22.83 9.23
CA LEU A 11 36.64 -22.45 8.34
C LEU A 11 35.92 -21.24 8.95
N LEU A 12 35.74 -20.19 8.15
CA LEU A 12 35.01 -18.97 8.48
C LEU A 12 33.54 -19.19 8.12
N LEU A 13 32.67 -19.30 9.12
CA LEU A 13 31.21 -19.34 9.00
C LEU A 13 30.67 -17.99 9.51
N ILE A 14 29.99 -17.26 8.63
CA ILE A 14 29.31 -16.00 8.92
C ILE A 14 27.98 -16.33 9.61
N ALA A 15 27.84 -15.84 10.84
CA ALA A 15 26.64 -15.93 11.66
C ALA A 15 25.61 -14.89 11.22
N ILE A 16 24.37 -15.33 10.92
CA ILE A 16 23.20 -14.46 10.84
C ILE A 16 22.33 -14.77 12.05
N GLY A 17 22.07 -13.74 12.84
CA GLY A 17 21.44 -13.79 14.15
C GLY A 17 19.97 -14.22 14.07
N CYS A 18 19.65 -15.23 14.86
CA CYS A 18 18.31 -15.65 15.21
C CYS A 18 17.78 -14.69 16.29
N THR A 19 16.88 -13.77 15.95
CA THR A 19 16.15 -12.97 16.94
C THR A 19 14.92 -13.73 17.40
N SER A 20 14.97 -14.12 18.67
CA SER A 20 13.97 -14.89 19.39
C SER A 20 12.64 -14.14 19.55
N TRP A 21 11.57 -14.84 19.21
CA TRP A 21 10.18 -14.54 19.54
C TRP A 21 9.96 -14.43 21.06
N LEU A 22 9.39 -13.31 21.50
CA LEU A 22 8.84 -13.14 22.84
C LEU A 22 7.31 -13.05 22.73
N GLY A 23 6.66 -14.20 22.84
CA GLY A 23 5.22 -14.29 23.03
C GLY A 23 4.81 -13.65 24.36
N CYS A 24 3.62 -13.05 24.38
CA CYS A 24 2.97 -12.53 25.59
C CYS A 24 2.87 -13.62 26.67
N ARG A 25 3.78 -13.63 27.64
CA ARG A 25 3.66 -14.45 28.85
C ARG A 25 2.75 -13.76 29.85
N THR A 26 1.61 -14.37 30.18
CA THR A 26 1.03 -14.33 31.53
C THR A 26 0.38 -15.67 31.86
N GLY A 27 0.45 -16.02 33.14
CA GLY A 27 0.12 -17.34 33.67
C GLY A 27 -1.35 -17.76 33.56
N SER A 28 -1.47 -19.09 33.55
CA SER A 28 -2.66 -19.92 33.67
C SER A 28 -3.52 -19.56 34.89
N SER A 29 -4.83 -19.35 34.68
CA SER A 29 -5.87 -19.96 35.52
C SER A 29 -7.17 -20.03 34.72
N SER A 30 -7.62 -21.26 34.48
CA SER A 30 -8.92 -21.63 33.89
C SER A 30 -10.08 -21.12 34.75
N ASN A 31 -11.07 -20.48 34.13
CA ASN A 31 -12.45 -20.48 34.61
C ASN A 31 -13.40 -20.46 33.41
N GLU A 32 -14.27 -21.47 33.37
CA GLU A 32 -15.35 -21.66 32.41
C GLU A 32 -16.40 -20.53 32.54
N VAL A 33 -16.96 -20.11 31.40
CA VAL A 33 -18.08 -19.16 31.32
C VAL A 33 -19.29 -19.89 30.71
N PRO A 34 -20.49 -19.84 31.33
CA PRO A 34 -21.70 -20.42 30.75
C PRO A 34 -22.33 -19.52 29.67
N PRO A 35 -23.12 -20.08 28.74
CA PRO A 35 -23.73 -19.31 27.65
C PRO A 35 -24.95 -18.52 28.13
N PHE A 36 -25.15 -17.33 27.56
CA PHE A 36 -26.35 -16.52 27.75
C PHE A 36 -27.12 -16.45 26.42
N ASP A 37 -28.32 -17.04 26.41
CA ASP A 37 -29.33 -16.92 25.36
C ASP A 37 -30.15 -15.64 25.55
N GLY A 38 -30.33 -14.85 24.49
CA GLY A 38 -31.26 -13.71 24.48
C GLY A 38 -31.20 -12.88 23.18
N PRO A 39 -32.34 -12.41 22.63
CA PRO A 39 -32.54 -12.19 21.20
C PRO A 39 -32.01 -10.85 20.67
N ILE A 40 -31.60 -10.90 19.39
CA ILE A 40 -31.21 -9.76 18.55
C ILE A 40 -32.48 -9.02 18.11
N ALA A 41 -32.57 -7.73 18.44
CA ALA A 41 -33.56 -6.82 17.87
C ALA A 41 -32.87 -5.87 16.89
N THR A 42 -33.07 -6.13 15.61
CA THR A 42 -32.91 -5.19 14.50
C THR A 42 -34.00 -4.12 14.57
N ASP A 43 -33.64 -2.84 14.48
CA ASP A 43 -34.44 -1.96 13.64
C ASP A 43 -33.67 -0.73 13.13
N VAL A 44 -33.91 -0.47 11.85
CA VAL A 44 -33.35 0.57 11.00
C VAL A 44 -34.36 1.71 10.94
N ALA A 45 -33.91 2.95 11.12
CA ALA A 45 -34.66 4.11 10.62
C ALA A 45 -33.71 5.26 10.26
N LEU A 46 -33.44 5.38 8.96
CA LEU A 46 -32.84 6.55 8.32
C LEU A 46 -33.86 7.70 8.33
N ARG A 47 -33.43 8.88 8.79
CA ARG A 47 -34.10 10.15 8.48
C ARG A 47 -33.10 11.11 7.85
N ASN A 48 -33.22 11.26 6.54
CA ASN A 48 -32.70 12.38 5.78
C ASN A 48 -33.57 13.61 6.08
N ASP A 49 -32.95 14.73 6.41
CA ASP A 49 -33.54 16.03 6.10
C ASP A 49 -32.44 17.02 5.74
N ALA A 50 -32.53 17.53 4.52
CA ALA A 50 -31.58 18.43 3.91
C ALA A 50 -32.07 19.87 4.08
N THR A 51 -31.21 20.77 4.53
CA THR A 51 -31.36 22.20 4.28
C THR A 51 -30.00 22.82 3.93
N ILE A 52 -29.87 23.17 2.65
CA ILE A 52 -28.77 23.91 2.03
C ILE A 52 -29.05 25.41 2.21
N ARG A 53 -28.08 26.21 2.68
CA ARG A 53 -27.96 27.67 2.42
C ARG A 53 -26.49 28.15 2.52
N PRO A 54 -26.13 29.27 1.86
CA PRO A 54 -24.88 29.38 1.10
C PRO A 54 -23.76 30.24 1.74
N SER A 55 -22.57 30.10 1.13
CA SER A 55 -21.32 30.83 1.35
C SER A 55 -21.41 32.33 1.05
N PRO A 56 -20.57 33.19 1.68
CA PRO A 56 -20.18 34.48 1.11
C PRO A 56 -18.76 34.46 0.52
N GLU A 57 -18.59 35.26 -0.53
CA GLU A 57 -17.41 35.44 -1.39
C GLU A 57 -16.63 36.74 -1.02
N PRO A 58 -15.54 37.15 -1.72
CA PRO A 58 -14.29 37.59 -1.12
C PRO A 58 -14.08 39.12 -1.06
N ILE A 59 -13.08 39.54 -0.27
CA ILE A 59 -12.64 40.94 -0.16
C ILE A 59 -11.53 41.22 -1.18
N GLN A 60 -11.75 42.22 -2.04
CA GLN A 60 -10.75 42.85 -2.90
C GLN A 60 -10.10 44.05 -2.20
N LEU A 61 -8.79 44.26 -2.42
CA LEU A 61 -8.09 45.50 -2.11
C LEU A 61 -7.28 45.91 -3.35
N GLN A 62 -7.65 47.05 -3.95
CA GLN A 62 -6.95 47.68 -5.06
C GLN A 62 -5.92 48.70 -4.56
N LEU A 63 -4.90 48.87 -5.40
CA LEU A 63 -3.72 49.72 -5.29
C LEU A 63 -4.04 51.22 -5.28
N GLU A 64 -3.13 51.99 -4.67
CA GLU A 64 -2.81 53.36 -5.12
C GLU A 64 -1.30 53.51 -5.38
N THR A 65 -1.01 54.37 -6.35
CA THR A 65 0.20 54.54 -7.17
C THR A 65 1.04 55.76 -6.79
N ALA A 66 2.36 55.73 -7.07
CA ALA A 66 3.18 56.86 -7.57
C ALA A 66 4.62 56.37 -7.89
N ALA A 67 5.04 56.27 -9.16
CA ALA A 67 5.83 57.25 -9.95
C ALA A 67 7.21 57.61 -9.32
N ALA A 68 8.34 57.01 -9.73
CA ALA A 68 9.20 57.30 -10.91
C ALA A 68 10.11 58.54 -10.78
N SER A 69 11.45 58.36 -10.72
CA SER A 69 12.40 58.69 -11.82
C SER A 69 13.88 58.53 -11.42
N ASP A 70 14.69 58.22 -12.44
CA ASP A 70 16.14 58.03 -12.53
C ASP A 70 17.06 59.08 -11.87
N ASN A 71 18.28 58.67 -11.48
CA ASN A 71 19.50 59.16 -12.14
C ASN A 71 20.80 58.41 -11.76
N THR A 72 21.66 58.36 -12.77
CA THR A 72 22.98 57.74 -12.90
C THR A 72 24.10 58.44 -12.11
N ASN A 73 25.14 57.69 -11.69
CA ASN A 73 26.54 58.03 -11.96
C ASN A 73 27.55 56.95 -11.51
N LYS A 74 28.49 56.64 -12.41
CA LYS A 74 29.73 55.87 -12.20
C LYS A 74 30.81 56.72 -11.52
N ILE A 75 31.64 56.14 -10.64
CA ILE A 75 33.08 56.47 -10.48
C ILE A 75 33.86 55.19 -10.07
N GLU A 76 35.03 54.99 -10.68
CA GLU A 76 35.97 53.87 -10.52
C GLU A 76 37.03 54.04 -9.39
N LEU A 77 37.41 52.88 -8.82
CA LEU A 77 38.74 52.38 -8.40
C LEU A 77 39.80 53.29 -7.74
N VAL A 78 40.24 52.87 -6.53
CA VAL A 78 41.66 52.77 -6.13
C VAL A 78 41.84 51.51 -5.27
N GLY A 79 42.78 50.64 -5.64
CA GLY A 79 43.18 49.46 -4.88
C GLY A 79 44.47 49.66 -4.09
N PHE A 80 44.73 48.81 -3.09
CA PHE A 80 46.09 48.36 -2.76
C PHE A 80 46.10 46.99 -2.06
N GLN A 81 47.06 46.18 -2.51
CA GLN A 81 47.53 44.83 -2.15
C GLN A 81 48.05 44.72 -0.70
N ALA A 82 48.42 43.60 -0.08
CA ALA A 82 48.25 42.15 -0.22
C ALA A 82 49.00 41.51 0.98
N SER A 83 48.55 40.38 1.52
CA SER A 83 49.42 39.35 2.10
C SER A 83 48.68 38.01 2.25
N SER A 84 49.08 37.08 1.38
CA SER A 84 48.79 35.66 1.16
C SER A 84 49.19 34.71 2.34
N PRO A 85 49.03 33.36 2.28
CA PRO A 85 47.93 32.54 1.73
C PRO A 85 47.62 31.17 2.44
N LEU A 86 46.60 30.47 1.88
CA LEU A 86 46.23 29.01 1.86
C LEU A 86 45.46 28.44 3.07
N GLN A 87 44.36 27.68 2.96
CA GLN A 87 43.71 26.97 1.83
C GLN A 87 42.29 26.46 2.20
N ASP A 88 41.41 26.38 1.17
CA ASP A 88 40.26 25.46 0.93
C ASP A 88 39.06 25.38 1.92
N THR A 89 37.78 25.45 1.55
CA THR A 89 37.05 25.29 0.27
C THR A 89 35.72 26.10 0.29
N SER A 90 35.27 26.50 -0.90
CA SER A 90 34.22 27.48 -1.21
C SER A 90 32.77 27.01 -1.00
N LEU A 91 31.92 27.95 -0.55
CA LEU A 91 30.46 27.93 -0.71
C LEU A 91 30.03 28.47 -2.10
N ALA A 92 28.87 27.99 -2.54
CA ALA A 92 27.92 28.56 -3.52
C ALA A 92 27.94 28.00 -4.96
N ASN A 93 26.86 27.29 -5.31
CA ASN A 93 26.05 27.63 -6.48
C ASN A 93 24.63 27.05 -6.36
N VAL A 94 23.65 27.95 -6.27
CA VAL A 94 22.23 27.71 -6.57
C VAL A 94 22.03 28.12 -8.03
N THR A 95 21.95 27.18 -8.97
CA THR A 95 21.06 27.25 -10.16
C THR A 95 21.06 25.94 -10.96
N ALA A 96 19.91 25.69 -11.60
CA ALA A 96 19.56 24.72 -12.63
C ALA A 96 19.03 23.34 -12.14
N PRO A 97 17.90 22.87 -12.73
CA PRO A 97 17.28 21.62 -12.34
C PRO A 97 18.24 20.48 -12.65
N VAL A 98 18.26 19.48 -11.75
CA VAL A 98 18.90 18.19 -11.99
C VAL A 98 18.49 17.75 -13.40
N PRO A 99 19.43 17.46 -14.31
CA PRO A 99 19.10 16.84 -15.58
C PRO A 99 18.34 15.57 -15.24
N ILE A 100 17.05 15.52 -15.60
CA ILE A 100 16.36 14.24 -15.74
C ILE A 100 17.32 13.42 -16.60
N PRO A 101 17.83 12.26 -16.14
CA PRO A 101 18.71 11.47 -16.98
C PRO A 101 17.97 11.29 -18.31
N ASN A 102 18.62 11.77 -19.37
CA ASN A 102 18.20 11.53 -20.72
C ASN A 102 18.18 10.00 -20.85
N VAL A 103 17.00 9.40 -20.75
CA VAL A 103 16.81 7.96 -20.92
C VAL A 103 17.05 7.72 -22.40
N GLU A 104 18.32 7.55 -22.77
CA GLU A 104 18.71 6.73 -23.91
C GLU A 104 17.82 5.50 -23.85
N GLN A 105 16.98 5.29 -24.87
CA GLN A 105 15.88 4.33 -24.92
C GLN A 105 16.28 2.96 -24.37
N THR A 106 16.22 2.83 -23.05
CA THR A 106 16.47 1.63 -22.27
C THR A 106 15.08 1.13 -21.96
N SER A 107 14.70 0.04 -22.61
CA SER A 107 13.41 -0.61 -22.42
C SER A 107 13.06 -0.72 -20.93
N LEU A 108 11.85 -0.33 -20.57
CA LEU A 108 11.42 -0.32 -19.16
C LEU A 108 11.25 -1.75 -18.66
N THR A 109 11.91 -2.04 -17.53
CA THR A 109 11.84 -3.34 -16.84
C THR A 109 10.86 -3.28 -15.67
N LEU A 110 10.40 -4.46 -15.22
CA LEU A 110 9.52 -4.58 -14.06
C LEU A 110 10.11 -3.89 -12.81
N GLU A 111 11.39 -4.11 -12.53
CA GLU A 111 12.08 -3.54 -11.37
C GLU A 111 12.08 -2.00 -11.41
N SER A 112 12.30 -1.41 -12.60
CA SER A 112 12.24 0.03 -12.79
C SER A 112 10.86 0.59 -12.42
N ILE A 113 9.79 -0.02 -12.93
CA ILE A 113 8.41 0.42 -12.65
C ILE A 113 8.05 0.21 -11.18
N GLN A 114 8.48 -0.89 -10.55
CA GLN A 114 8.26 -1.13 -9.12
C GLN A 114 8.95 -0.08 -8.25
N ASN A 115 10.17 0.32 -8.58
CA ASN A 115 10.89 1.39 -7.87
C ASN A 115 10.19 2.75 -8.04
N ILE A 116 9.70 3.06 -9.24
CA ILE A 116 8.89 4.26 -9.48
C ILE A 116 7.61 4.22 -8.63
N ALA A 117 6.94 3.07 -8.56
CA ALA A 117 5.73 2.88 -7.76
C ALA A 117 5.98 3.11 -6.26
N LEU A 118 7.04 2.52 -5.69
CA LEU A 118 7.39 2.72 -4.29
C LEU A 118 7.66 4.19 -3.94
N ALA A 119 8.22 4.96 -4.87
CA ALA A 119 8.52 6.37 -4.67
C ALA A 119 7.30 7.29 -4.82
N ASN A 120 6.36 6.96 -5.72
CA ASN A 120 5.31 7.88 -6.14
C ASN A 120 3.88 7.48 -5.73
N ASN A 121 3.65 6.22 -5.34
CA ASN A 121 2.29 5.74 -5.11
C ASN A 121 1.62 6.47 -3.90
N PRO A 122 0.46 7.12 -4.11
CA PRO A 122 -0.19 7.92 -3.08
C PRO A 122 -0.76 7.10 -1.92
N ALA A 123 -1.16 5.84 -2.16
CA ALA A 123 -1.73 4.99 -1.11
C ALA A 123 -0.69 4.63 -0.03
N ILE A 124 0.56 4.34 -0.45
CA ILE A 124 1.68 4.14 0.49
C ILE A 124 1.96 5.41 1.29
N ARG A 125 1.98 6.58 0.64
CA ARG A 125 2.23 7.88 1.30
C ARG A 125 1.13 8.23 2.31
N ALA A 126 -0.14 7.97 1.96
CA ALA A 126 -1.26 8.20 2.86
C ALA A 126 -1.18 7.31 4.11
N LEU A 127 -0.95 5.99 3.93
CA LEU A 127 -0.86 5.06 5.05
C LEU A 127 0.38 5.28 5.92
N SER A 128 1.52 5.65 5.33
CA SER A 128 2.73 5.98 6.08
C SER A 128 2.56 7.25 6.92
N ALA A 129 1.86 8.27 6.41
CA ALA A 129 1.49 9.44 7.21
C ALA A 129 0.61 9.05 8.41
N SER A 130 -0.37 8.17 8.23
CA SER A 130 -1.19 7.62 9.33
C SER A 130 -0.34 6.84 10.36
N ALA A 131 0.64 6.06 9.91
CA ALA A 131 1.55 5.32 10.80
C ALA A 131 2.47 6.24 11.62
N LEU A 132 2.93 7.34 11.03
CA LEU A 132 3.70 8.37 11.73
C LEU A 132 2.82 9.06 12.77
N ALA A 133 1.59 9.46 12.42
CA ALA A 133 0.65 10.05 13.35
C ALA A 133 0.37 9.15 14.57
N GLU A 134 0.24 7.84 14.38
CA GLU A 134 0.09 6.88 15.50
C GLU A 134 1.32 6.83 16.41
N SER A 135 2.52 6.95 15.83
CA SER A 135 3.77 7.03 16.61
C SER A 135 3.84 8.33 17.43
N ASP A 136 3.34 9.45 16.88
CA ASP A 136 3.25 10.72 17.59
C ASP A 136 2.20 10.68 18.71
N TYR A 137 1.06 10.01 18.47
CA TYR A 137 0.06 9.78 19.51
C TYR A 137 0.61 8.90 20.63
N GLN A 138 1.41 7.89 20.33
CA GLN A 138 2.08 7.07 21.34
C GLN A 138 2.96 7.93 22.26
N TYR A 139 3.67 8.91 21.71
CA TYR A 139 4.44 9.87 22.51
C TYR A 139 3.51 10.73 23.38
N GLN A 140 2.45 11.29 22.81
CA GLN A 140 1.55 12.22 23.49
C GLN A 140 0.79 11.58 24.66
N VAL A 141 0.28 10.35 24.52
CA VAL A 141 -0.52 9.69 25.58
C VAL A 141 0.28 9.32 26.84
N GLY A 142 1.61 9.35 26.75
CA GLY A 142 2.50 9.14 27.90
C GLY A 142 2.92 10.40 28.63
N ARG A 143 2.49 11.58 28.17
CA ARG A 143 2.83 12.86 28.81
C ARG A 143 1.98 13.07 30.05
N TRP A 144 2.59 13.69 31.05
CA TRP A 144 1.90 14.11 32.27
C TRP A 144 0.89 15.22 31.96
N ALA A 145 -0.12 15.35 32.82
CA ALA A 145 -1.02 16.50 32.78
C ALA A 145 -0.24 17.80 32.94
N ASN A 146 -0.62 18.84 32.18
CA ASN A 146 -0.07 20.17 32.41
C ASN A 146 -0.58 20.72 33.76
N PRO A 147 0.21 21.49 34.50
CA PRO A 147 -0.29 22.21 35.65
C PRO A 147 -1.28 23.29 35.18
N SER A 148 -2.34 23.51 35.97
CA SER A 148 -3.21 24.67 35.80
C SER A 148 -2.83 25.74 36.80
N VAL A 149 -2.80 26.99 36.33
CA VAL A 149 -2.53 28.16 37.18
C VAL A 149 -3.73 29.08 37.04
N GLY A 150 -4.22 29.60 38.15
CA GLY A 150 -5.39 30.46 38.13
C GLY A 150 -5.47 31.40 39.32
N TYR A 151 -6.55 32.19 39.32
CA TYR A 151 -6.90 33.11 40.38
C TYR A 151 -8.29 32.73 40.91
N ALA A 152 -8.42 32.70 42.22
CA ALA A 152 -9.67 32.48 42.95
C ALA A 152 -9.91 33.67 43.87
N GLY A 153 -11.13 34.21 43.83
CA GLY A 153 -11.55 35.28 44.71
C GLY A 153 -12.78 34.85 45.52
N ASN A 154 -12.71 34.97 46.84
CA ASN A 154 -13.85 34.72 47.72
C ASN A 154 -14.31 36.03 48.34
N GLN A 155 -15.62 36.13 48.63
CA GLN A 155 -16.23 37.32 49.26
C GLN A 155 -15.91 38.64 48.52
N LEU A 156 -15.77 38.55 47.19
CA LEU A 156 -15.53 39.72 46.35
C LEU A 156 -16.67 40.73 46.54
N ALA A 157 -16.31 42.00 46.74
CA ALA A 157 -17.20 43.13 47.04
C ALA A 157 -17.77 43.22 48.47
N ASP A 158 -17.35 42.35 49.39
CA ASP A 158 -17.53 42.59 50.83
C ASP A 158 -16.31 43.34 51.38
N GLN A 159 -16.55 44.55 51.89
CA GLN A 159 -15.45 45.46 52.25
C GLN A 159 -14.71 44.93 53.48
N GLN A 160 -13.39 44.79 53.34
CA GLN A 160 -12.48 44.28 54.38
C GLN A 160 -12.64 42.78 54.68
N THR A 161 -13.25 41.97 53.83
CA THR A 161 -13.31 40.51 54.02
C THR A 161 -13.00 39.72 52.75
N ASP A 162 -12.64 40.40 51.67
CA ASP A 162 -12.29 39.78 50.40
C ASP A 162 -10.99 38.98 50.49
N GLN A 163 -11.02 37.79 49.89
CA GLN A 163 -9.86 36.91 49.77
C GLN A 163 -9.42 36.84 48.32
N HIS A 164 -8.13 37.03 48.09
CA HIS A 164 -7.51 36.99 46.77
C HIS A 164 -6.43 35.91 46.76
N LEU A 165 -6.70 34.81 46.04
CA LEU A 165 -5.85 33.63 46.00
C LEU A 165 -5.37 33.40 44.56
N ALA A 166 -4.07 33.14 44.39
CA ALA A 166 -3.55 32.48 43.20
C ALA A 166 -3.38 31.00 43.51
N TYR A 167 -3.69 30.13 42.56
CA TYR A 167 -3.53 28.68 42.73
C TYR A 167 -2.70 28.06 41.61
N VAL A 168 -2.00 27.00 41.97
CA VAL A 168 -1.38 26.04 41.05
C VAL A 168 -1.94 24.67 41.37
N GLU A 169 -2.48 24.00 40.36
CA GLU A 169 -3.06 22.67 40.48
C GLU A 169 -2.39 21.71 39.51
N GLN A 170 -2.07 20.51 40.01
CA GLN A 170 -1.47 19.46 39.23
C GLN A 170 -2.19 18.13 39.47
N THR A 171 -2.62 17.51 38.38
CA THR A 171 -3.13 16.14 38.40
C THR A 171 -1.98 15.16 38.20
N PHE A 172 -1.86 14.21 39.12
CA PHE A 172 -0.94 13.09 39.08
C PHE A 172 -1.70 11.84 38.66
N VAL A 173 -1.41 11.36 37.45
CA VAL A 173 -1.99 10.13 36.92
C VAL A 173 -1.35 8.93 37.64
N THR A 174 -2.15 8.15 38.34
CA THR A 174 -1.68 7.05 39.20
C THR A 174 -1.75 5.69 38.51
N ALA A 175 -1.38 4.63 39.24
CA ALA A 175 -1.52 3.22 38.82
C ALA A 175 -0.81 2.84 37.51
N GLY A 176 0.13 3.66 37.02
CA GLY A 176 0.83 3.40 35.76
C GLY A 176 -0.04 3.56 34.51
N LYS A 177 -1.20 4.24 34.60
CA LYS A 177 -2.12 4.43 33.45
C LYS A 177 -1.46 5.04 32.23
N LEU A 178 -0.53 5.99 32.41
CA LEU A 178 0.22 6.59 31.30
C LEU A 178 1.01 5.56 30.50
N LYS A 179 1.64 4.59 31.19
CA LYS A 179 2.40 3.52 30.53
C LYS A 179 1.47 2.58 29.78
N LEU A 180 0.33 2.20 30.37
CA LEU A 180 -0.66 1.36 29.69
C LEU A 180 -1.27 2.07 28.48
N ASN A 181 -1.54 3.38 28.56
CA ASN A 181 -1.98 4.16 27.41
C ASN A 181 -0.93 4.14 26.28
N GLN A 182 0.36 4.28 26.61
CA GLN A 182 1.46 4.14 25.65
C GLN A 182 1.53 2.74 25.05
N ASP A 183 1.26 1.69 25.81
CA ASP A 183 1.29 0.30 25.32
C ASP A 183 0.11 0.03 24.37
N VAL A 184 -1.09 0.55 24.67
CA VAL A 184 -2.26 0.50 23.77
C VAL A 184 -1.94 1.15 22.43
N VAL A 185 -1.48 2.41 22.46
CA VAL A 185 -1.19 3.15 21.22
C VAL A 185 0.07 2.59 20.54
N GLY A 186 1.03 2.07 21.29
CA GLY A 186 2.21 1.42 20.72
C GLY A 186 1.88 0.20 19.87
N HIS A 187 0.98 -0.67 20.33
CA HIS A 187 0.49 -1.79 19.51
C HIS A 187 -0.42 -1.34 18.37
N SER A 188 -1.15 -0.23 18.52
CA SER A 188 -1.87 0.42 17.40
C SER A 188 -0.90 0.87 16.30
N ALA A 189 0.19 1.55 16.68
CA ALA A 189 1.23 2.01 15.76
C ALA A 189 1.94 0.83 15.08
N GLU A 190 2.18 -0.27 15.80
CA GLU A 190 2.73 -1.50 15.23
C GLU A 190 1.78 -2.13 14.19
N ALA A 191 0.49 -2.25 14.50
CA ALA A 191 -0.50 -2.72 13.55
C ALA A 191 -0.54 -1.85 12.28
N GLN A 192 -0.50 -0.52 12.46
CA GLN A 192 -0.50 0.43 11.35
C GLN A 192 0.77 0.34 10.49
N ARG A 193 1.94 0.00 11.06
CA ARG A 193 3.16 -0.27 10.27
C ARG A 193 3.02 -1.54 9.43
N TRP A 194 2.41 -2.59 9.96
CA TRP A 194 2.11 -3.80 9.19
C TRP A 194 1.05 -3.57 8.10
N ASP A 195 0.11 -2.66 8.32
CA ASP A 195 -0.81 -2.21 7.28
C ASP A 195 -0.07 -1.46 6.15
N VAL A 196 0.93 -0.63 6.47
CA VAL A 196 1.80 0.01 5.46
C VAL A 196 2.55 -1.04 4.65
N GLU A 197 3.12 -2.06 5.29
CA GLU A 197 3.82 -3.14 4.58
C GLU A 197 2.87 -3.97 3.72
N SER A 198 1.65 -4.22 4.20
CA SER A 198 0.59 -4.84 3.41
C SER A 198 0.29 -4.02 2.16
N GLN A 199 0.16 -2.69 2.28
CA GLN A 199 -0.07 -1.82 1.13
C GLN A 199 1.11 -1.80 0.17
N ARG A 200 2.34 -1.77 0.70
CA ARG A 200 3.55 -1.85 -0.11
C ARG A 200 3.54 -3.10 -0.98
N MET A 201 3.22 -4.25 -0.39
CA MET A 201 3.09 -5.51 -1.11
C MET A 201 1.95 -5.48 -2.14
N ARG A 202 0.76 -4.96 -1.81
CA ARG A 202 -0.34 -4.77 -2.79
C ARG A 202 0.11 -3.96 -4.01
N VAL A 203 0.82 -2.86 -3.78
CA VAL A 203 1.34 -2.01 -4.86
C VAL A 203 2.34 -2.76 -5.73
N LEU A 204 3.29 -3.47 -5.12
CA LEU A 204 4.28 -4.25 -5.87
C LEU A 204 3.65 -5.38 -6.70
N THR A 205 2.66 -6.08 -6.15
CA THR A 205 1.93 -7.16 -6.82
C THR A 205 1.09 -6.62 -7.98
N ASP A 206 0.29 -5.58 -7.76
CA ASP A 206 -0.55 -5.01 -8.80
C ASP A 206 0.29 -4.41 -9.93
N VAL A 207 1.37 -3.70 -9.60
CA VAL A 207 2.31 -3.19 -10.61
C VAL A 207 2.91 -4.33 -11.42
N ARG A 208 3.28 -5.44 -10.79
CA ARG A 208 3.77 -6.64 -11.49
C ARG A 208 2.70 -7.22 -12.41
N MET A 209 1.46 -7.38 -11.93
CA MET A 209 0.35 -7.87 -12.75
C MET A 209 0.06 -6.96 -13.93
N LYS A 210 0.00 -5.63 -13.72
CA LYS A 210 -0.23 -4.64 -14.78
C LYS A 210 0.91 -4.58 -15.78
N PHE A 211 2.16 -4.72 -15.32
CA PHE A 211 3.32 -4.86 -16.19
C PHE A 211 3.20 -6.10 -17.08
N ILE A 212 2.82 -7.25 -16.52
CA ILE A 212 2.62 -8.49 -17.29
C ILE A 212 1.49 -8.31 -18.32
N GLN A 213 0.37 -7.71 -17.93
CA GLN A 213 -0.75 -7.42 -18.85
C GLN A 213 -0.31 -6.52 -20.01
N ALA A 214 0.45 -5.45 -19.72
CA ALA A 214 0.98 -4.55 -20.73
C ALA A 214 2.02 -5.23 -21.63
N LEU A 215 2.88 -6.09 -21.08
CA LEU A 215 3.87 -6.86 -21.83
C LEU A 215 3.19 -7.86 -22.77
N VAL A 216 2.16 -8.59 -22.30
CA VAL A 216 1.37 -9.51 -23.14
C VAL A 216 0.68 -8.73 -24.27
N ALA A 217 0.05 -7.59 -23.96
CA ALA A 217 -0.60 -6.75 -24.98
C ALA A 217 0.42 -6.24 -26.03
N GLN A 218 1.62 -5.84 -25.61
CA GLN A 218 2.71 -5.47 -26.52
C GLN A 218 3.09 -6.64 -27.43
N ARG A 219 3.31 -7.84 -26.87
CA ARG A 219 3.67 -9.04 -27.66
C ARG A 219 2.56 -9.47 -28.63
N GLN A 220 1.31 -9.38 -28.21
CA GLN A 220 0.17 -9.64 -29.08
C GLN A 220 0.13 -8.65 -30.24
N MET A 221 0.33 -7.35 -29.98
CA MET A 221 0.44 -6.33 -31.03
C MET A 221 1.58 -6.63 -32.01
N GLU A 222 2.76 -7.02 -31.52
CA GLU A 222 3.90 -7.43 -32.36
C GLU A 222 3.55 -8.63 -33.26
N VAL A 223 2.86 -9.64 -32.73
CA VAL A 223 2.42 -10.82 -33.50
C VAL A 223 1.33 -10.46 -34.52
N ILE A 224 0.39 -9.59 -34.16
CA ILE A 224 -0.68 -9.10 -35.04
C ILE A 224 -0.10 -8.26 -36.19
N ASP A 225 0.84 -7.35 -35.89
CA ASP A 225 1.52 -6.53 -36.90
C ASP A 225 2.28 -7.40 -37.91
N ASN A 226 2.98 -8.43 -37.44
CA ASN A 226 3.68 -9.37 -38.30
C ASN A 226 2.69 -10.15 -39.18
N PHE A 227 1.58 -10.62 -38.62
CA PHE A 227 0.56 -11.35 -39.36
C PHE A 227 -0.15 -10.48 -40.40
N HIS A 228 -0.46 -9.23 -40.05
CA HIS A 228 -1.01 -8.23 -40.97
C HIS A 228 -0.12 -8.08 -42.22
N GLY A 229 1.20 -7.94 -42.03
CA GLY A 229 2.14 -7.85 -43.16
C GLY A 229 2.17 -9.08 -44.07
N VAL A 230 1.87 -10.28 -43.53
CA VAL A 230 1.76 -11.52 -44.32
C VAL A 230 0.42 -11.56 -45.07
N ILE A 231 -0.68 -11.21 -44.42
CA ILE A 231 -2.02 -11.24 -45.00
C ILE A 231 -2.18 -10.18 -46.10
N GLN A 232 -1.62 -8.98 -45.90
CA GLN A 232 -1.61 -7.92 -46.91
C GLN A 232 -0.96 -8.37 -48.21
N LYS A 233 0.24 -8.97 -48.13
CA LYS A 233 0.93 -9.56 -49.31
C LYS A 233 0.12 -10.67 -49.95
N GLY A 234 -0.60 -11.43 -49.13
CA GLY A 234 -1.53 -12.47 -49.58
C GLY A 234 -2.69 -11.92 -50.40
N ALA A 235 -3.34 -10.86 -49.93
CA ALA A 235 -4.42 -10.19 -50.63
C ALA A 235 -3.94 -9.54 -51.94
N GLU A 236 -2.76 -8.92 -51.96
CA GLU A 236 -2.15 -8.40 -53.19
C GLU A 236 -1.88 -9.50 -54.22
N LEU A 237 -1.45 -10.69 -53.79
CA LEU A 237 -1.24 -11.82 -54.68
C LEU A 237 -2.57 -12.35 -55.23
N ALA A 238 -3.60 -12.49 -54.39
CA ALA A 238 -4.93 -12.89 -54.82
C ALA A 238 -5.51 -11.93 -55.87
N GLN A 239 -5.33 -10.63 -55.66
CA GLN A 239 -5.74 -9.59 -56.62
C GLN A 239 -5.03 -9.73 -57.96
N ARG A 240 -3.71 -9.95 -57.98
CA ARG A 240 -2.97 -10.16 -59.23
C ARG A 240 -3.42 -11.41 -59.99
N ARG A 241 -3.66 -12.52 -59.28
CA ARG A 241 -4.11 -13.77 -59.90
C ARG A 241 -5.53 -13.66 -60.45
N PHE A 242 -6.42 -12.96 -59.76
CA PHE A 242 -7.75 -12.67 -60.27
C PHE A 242 -7.70 -11.82 -61.55
N GLN A 243 -6.88 -10.77 -61.58
CA GLN A 243 -6.68 -9.94 -62.79
C GLN A 243 -6.07 -10.71 -63.96
N ALA A 244 -5.27 -11.74 -63.67
CA ALA A 244 -4.73 -12.66 -64.66
C ALA A 244 -5.68 -13.80 -65.04
N GLU A 245 -6.91 -13.83 -64.51
CA GLU A 245 -7.91 -14.89 -64.70
C GLU A 245 -7.45 -16.28 -64.20
N GLU A 246 -6.47 -16.33 -63.29
CA GLU A 246 -5.87 -17.55 -62.73
C GLU A 246 -6.48 -17.98 -61.38
N SER A 247 -7.48 -17.26 -60.89
CA SER A 247 -8.19 -17.52 -59.64
C SER A 247 -9.60 -16.94 -59.69
N PRO A 248 -10.61 -17.60 -59.11
CA PRO A 248 -11.98 -17.11 -59.05
C PRO A 248 -12.11 -15.85 -58.17
N GLN A 249 -13.10 -15.01 -58.46
CA GLN A 249 -13.41 -13.81 -57.66
C GLN A 249 -13.64 -14.12 -56.17
N ALA A 250 -14.14 -15.32 -55.86
CA ALA A 250 -14.36 -15.75 -54.48
C ALA A 250 -13.06 -15.77 -53.65
N ASP A 251 -11.93 -16.17 -54.23
CA ASP A 251 -10.65 -16.23 -53.53
C ASP A 251 -10.13 -14.83 -53.20
N LEU A 252 -10.31 -13.87 -54.12
CA LEU A 252 -9.99 -12.46 -53.91
C LEU A 252 -10.83 -11.90 -52.75
N LEU A 253 -12.16 -12.04 -52.83
CA LEU A 253 -13.06 -11.52 -51.79
C LEU A 253 -12.74 -12.13 -50.42
N GLN A 254 -12.38 -13.41 -50.38
CA GLN A 254 -11.99 -14.06 -49.13
C GLN A 254 -10.66 -13.53 -48.57
N ALA A 255 -9.68 -13.25 -49.42
CA ALA A 255 -8.43 -12.63 -49.00
C ALA A 255 -8.64 -11.18 -48.49
N GLU A 256 -9.50 -10.41 -49.15
CA GLU A 256 -9.89 -9.06 -48.71
C GLU A 256 -10.62 -9.07 -47.37
N ILE A 257 -11.56 -10.01 -47.15
CA ILE A 257 -12.25 -10.17 -45.86
C ILE A 257 -11.22 -10.42 -44.75
N GLN A 258 -10.27 -11.33 -44.95
CA GLN A 258 -9.27 -11.62 -43.93
C GLN A 258 -8.32 -10.44 -43.66
N LEU A 259 -7.94 -9.68 -44.68
CA LEU A 259 -7.15 -8.46 -44.48
C LEU A 259 -7.91 -7.46 -43.61
N ASN A 260 -9.17 -7.19 -43.92
CA ASN A 260 -10.02 -6.29 -43.14
C ASN A 260 -10.19 -6.79 -41.68
N GLU A 261 -10.37 -8.10 -41.46
CA GLU A 261 -10.47 -8.66 -40.11
C GLU A 261 -9.18 -8.46 -39.30
N VAL A 262 -8.01 -8.60 -39.94
CA VAL A 262 -6.71 -8.40 -39.28
C VAL A 262 -6.43 -6.91 -39.05
N GLU A 263 -6.85 -6.02 -39.94
CA GLU A 263 -6.78 -4.57 -39.72
C GLU A 263 -7.60 -4.14 -38.49
N VAL A 264 -8.83 -4.66 -38.36
CA VAL A 264 -9.66 -4.44 -37.16
C VAL A 264 -8.96 -4.98 -35.91
N MET A 265 -8.40 -6.18 -35.97
CA MET A 265 -7.67 -6.79 -34.85
C MET A 265 -6.44 -5.97 -34.46
N ARG A 266 -5.70 -5.43 -35.43
CA ARG A 266 -4.53 -4.57 -35.23
C ARG A 266 -4.90 -3.28 -34.50
N GLN A 267 -5.94 -2.60 -34.96
CA GLN A 267 -6.41 -1.37 -34.31
C GLN A 267 -6.90 -1.64 -32.88
N GLN A 268 -7.60 -2.76 -32.65
CA GLN A 268 -8.00 -3.16 -31.30
C GLN A 268 -6.80 -3.47 -30.40
N ALA A 269 -5.77 -4.14 -30.92
CA ALA A 269 -4.57 -4.46 -30.16
C ALA A 269 -3.77 -3.20 -29.79
N GLU A 270 -3.71 -2.20 -30.66
CA GLU A 270 -3.14 -0.89 -30.36
C GLU A 270 -3.87 -0.23 -29.18
N TYR A 271 -5.20 -0.18 -29.21
CA TYR A 271 -5.98 0.36 -28.09
C TYR A 271 -5.78 -0.43 -26.80
N ARG A 272 -5.71 -1.77 -26.86
CA ARG A 272 -5.46 -2.61 -25.68
C ARG A 272 -4.08 -2.37 -25.09
N TRP A 273 -3.05 -2.24 -25.91
CA TRP A 273 -1.70 -1.95 -25.44
C TRP A 273 -1.62 -0.57 -24.78
N ASN A 274 -2.21 0.45 -25.42
CA ASN A 274 -2.30 1.80 -24.85
C ASN A 274 -3.05 1.82 -23.51
N ALA A 275 -4.18 1.11 -23.40
CA ALA A 275 -4.94 1.02 -22.16
C ALA A 275 -4.15 0.29 -21.06
N ALA A 276 -3.56 -0.87 -21.36
CA ALA A 276 -2.74 -1.62 -20.41
C ALA A 276 -1.52 -0.82 -19.92
N TRP A 277 -0.91 -0.03 -20.82
CA TRP A 277 0.15 0.92 -20.46
C TRP A 277 -0.33 1.98 -19.46
N GLN A 278 -1.45 2.62 -19.75
CA GLN A 278 -2.02 3.67 -18.89
C GLN A 278 -2.42 3.12 -17.51
N GLU A 279 -2.98 1.91 -17.45
CA GLU A 279 -3.30 1.24 -16.19
C GLU A 279 -2.04 0.94 -15.36
N MET A 280 -0.98 0.44 -16.00
CA MET A 280 0.31 0.20 -15.34
C MET A 280 0.93 1.52 -14.83
N ALA A 281 0.92 2.57 -15.65
CA ALA A 281 1.44 3.89 -15.28
C ALA A 281 0.66 4.50 -14.11
N ALA A 282 -0.67 4.35 -14.09
CA ALA A 282 -1.53 4.78 -12.99
C ALA A 282 -1.24 3.98 -11.70
N ALA A 283 -1.09 2.66 -11.77
CA ALA A 283 -0.73 1.82 -10.63
C ALA A 283 0.65 2.20 -10.04
N ALA A 284 1.59 2.59 -10.90
CA ALA A 284 2.90 3.10 -10.51
C ALA A 284 2.88 4.56 -9.98
N GLY A 285 1.71 5.22 -9.95
CA GLY A 285 1.58 6.59 -9.45
C GLY A 285 2.07 7.67 -10.42
N VAL A 286 2.24 7.35 -11.70
CA VAL A 286 2.78 8.24 -12.75
C VAL A 286 1.92 8.19 -14.03
N PRO A 287 0.65 8.64 -13.98
CA PRO A 287 -0.31 8.45 -15.08
C PRO A 287 0.09 9.12 -16.41
N ASN A 288 0.96 10.14 -16.37
CA ASN A 288 1.43 10.86 -17.56
C ASN A 288 2.72 10.28 -18.15
N MET A 289 3.07 9.02 -17.83
CA MET A 289 4.26 8.36 -18.35
C MET A 289 4.14 8.13 -19.87
N GLN A 290 5.14 8.59 -20.63
CA GLN A 290 5.18 8.40 -22.07
C GLN A 290 5.35 6.92 -22.44
N LEU A 291 4.57 6.46 -23.41
CA LEU A 291 4.59 5.09 -23.88
C LEU A 291 5.98 4.69 -24.42
N SER A 292 6.47 3.55 -23.96
CA SER A 292 7.77 3.00 -24.35
C SER A 292 7.70 1.47 -24.40
N LYS A 293 8.69 0.83 -25.03
CA LYS A 293 8.75 -0.63 -25.09
C LYS A 293 9.12 -1.22 -23.74
N LEU A 294 8.35 -2.21 -23.32
CA LEU A 294 8.61 -3.02 -22.13
C LEU A 294 9.56 -4.17 -22.48
N HIS A 295 10.44 -4.49 -21.53
CA HIS A 295 11.31 -5.65 -21.59
C HIS A 295 11.11 -6.56 -20.38
N GLY A 296 10.83 -7.82 -20.66
CA GLY A 296 10.64 -8.87 -19.69
C GLY A 296 10.47 -10.21 -20.39
N ASP A 297 10.72 -11.27 -19.63
CA ASP A 297 10.45 -12.64 -20.07
C ASP A 297 9.11 -13.10 -19.49
N LEU A 298 8.26 -13.66 -20.35
CA LEU A 298 6.98 -14.26 -19.95
C LEU A 298 7.13 -15.76 -19.65
N ASN A 299 8.27 -16.36 -19.99
CA ASN A 299 8.59 -17.75 -19.72
C ASN A 299 9.10 -17.89 -18.28
N ALA A 300 8.20 -17.72 -17.31
CA ALA A 300 8.50 -18.05 -15.92
C ALA A 300 8.71 -19.58 -15.76
N ALA A 301 9.51 -19.96 -14.77
CA ALA A 301 9.82 -21.37 -14.48
C ALA A 301 8.52 -22.15 -14.20
N GLN A 302 8.24 -23.16 -15.04
CA GLN A 302 7.04 -23.99 -14.96
C GLN A 302 7.14 -25.07 -13.87
N GLU A 303 7.54 -24.68 -12.66
CA GLU A 303 7.69 -25.63 -11.56
C GLU A 303 6.33 -25.94 -10.94
N SER A 304 6.14 -27.21 -10.57
CA SER A 304 4.97 -27.63 -9.79
C SER A 304 5.14 -27.12 -8.36
N LEU A 305 4.16 -26.36 -7.87
CA LEU A 305 4.17 -25.84 -6.51
C LEU A 305 3.47 -26.82 -5.56
N ASP A 306 4.05 -27.01 -4.37
CA ASP A 306 3.36 -27.66 -3.26
C ASP A 306 2.53 -26.62 -2.51
N TRP A 307 1.22 -26.67 -2.71
CA TRP A 307 0.28 -25.69 -2.14
C TRP A 307 0.19 -25.72 -0.62
N GLU A 308 0.54 -26.83 0.03
CA GLU A 308 0.59 -26.89 1.50
C GLU A 308 1.81 -26.13 2.03
N VAL A 309 2.97 -26.28 1.37
CA VAL A 309 4.18 -25.51 1.69
C VAL A 309 3.95 -24.03 1.47
N VAL A 310 3.41 -23.65 0.31
CA VAL A 310 3.08 -22.25 -0.03
C VAL A 310 2.10 -21.65 0.99
N PHE A 311 1.10 -22.42 1.44
CA PHE A 311 0.16 -21.94 2.46
C PHE A 311 0.85 -21.65 3.80
N ASN A 312 1.73 -22.56 4.26
CA ASN A 312 2.45 -22.37 5.52
C ASN A 312 3.42 -21.17 5.44
N GLU A 313 4.10 -20.99 4.31
CA GLU A 313 4.95 -19.83 4.07
C GLU A 313 4.14 -18.53 4.08
N LEU A 314 3.02 -18.51 3.35
CA LEU A 314 2.06 -17.39 3.32
C LEU A 314 1.62 -17.00 4.73
N LEU A 315 1.25 -17.95 5.59
CA LEU A 315 0.84 -17.66 6.97
C LEU A 315 1.99 -17.03 7.78
N SER A 316 3.22 -17.47 7.59
CA SER A 316 4.37 -16.96 8.35
C SER A 316 4.82 -15.56 7.91
N GLN A 317 4.66 -15.23 6.63
CA GLN A 317 5.15 -13.98 6.04
C GLN A 317 4.04 -12.94 5.86
N SER A 318 2.76 -13.29 6.01
CA SER A 318 1.62 -12.39 5.75
C SER A 318 1.63 -11.14 6.64
N PRO A 319 1.81 -9.93 6.07
CA PRO A 319 1.74 -8.70 6.85
C PRO A 319 0.30 -8.42 7.35
N GLU A 320 -0.73 -8.94 6.69
CA GLU A 320 -2.12 -8.86 7.18
C GLU A 320 -2.31 -9.60 8.51
N LEU A 321 -1.68 -10.78 8.66
CA LEU A 321 -1.70 -11.54 9.91
C LEU A 321 -0.88 -10.86 11.01
N HIS A 322 0.30 -10.33 10.67
CA HIS A 322 1.09 -9.55 11.63
C HIS A 322 0.33 -8.33 12.15
N ALA A 323 -0.35 -7.58 11.26
CA ALA A 323 -1.23 -6.48 11.65
C ALA A 323 -2.37 -6.95 12.58
N ALA A 324 -3.01 -8.08 12.28
CA ALA A 324 -4.08 -8.64 13.10
C ALA A 324 -3.57 -9.06 14.49
N HIS A 325 -2.40 -9.68 14.59
CA HIS A 325 -1.78 -10.02 15.86
C HIS A 325 -1.44 -8.78 16.69
N SER A 326 -0.90 -7.71 16.08
CA SER A 326 -0.68 -6.44 16.77
C SER A 326 -1.99 -5.83 17.30
N ARG A 327 -3.10 -5.96 16.57
CA ARG A 327 -4.43 -5.54 17.08
C ARG A 327 -4.94 -6.38 18.24
N VAL A 328 -4.61 -7.67 18.30
CA VAL A 328 -4.87 -8.51 19.49
C VAL A 328 -4.07 -7.98 20.70
N CYS A 329 -2.79 -7.65 20.50
CA CYS A 329 -1.95 -7.06 21.54
C CYS A 329 -2.49 -5.70 22.00
N GLN A 330 -2.95 -4.84 21.08
CA GLN A 330 -3.62 -3.58 21.38
C GLN A 330 -4.87 -3.80 22.23
N ALA A 331 -5.77 -4.70 21.82
CA ALA A 331 -7.00 -4.97 22.53
C ALA A 331 -6.74 -5.52 23.94
N ARG A 332 -5.71 -6.36 24.08
CA ARG A 332 -5.25 -6.87 25.37
C ARG A 332 -4.67 -5.79 26.27
N ALA A 333 -3.81 -4.92 25.73
CA ALA A 333 -3.27 -3.78 26.47
C ALA A 333 -4.40 -2.85 26.94
N ASN A 334 -5.44 -2.67 26.11
CA ASN A 334 -6.59 -1.86 26.46
C ASN A 334 -7.41 -2.51 27.58
N LEU A 335 -7.59 -3.84 27.57
CA LEU A 335 -8.19 -4.55 28.69
C LEU A 335 -7.44 -4.28 29.99
N SER A 336 -6.11 -4.43 30.01
CA SER A 336 -5.30 -4.12 31.19
C SER A 336 -5.40 -2.64 31.62
N ARG A 337 -5.53 -1.71 30.68
CA ARG A 337 -5.81 -0.29 30.97
C ARG A 337 -7.16 -0.13 31.68
N GLN A 338 -8.21 -0.76 31.17
CA GLN A 338 -9.56 -0.63 31.74
C GLN A 338 -9.69 -1.28 33.13
N GLU A 339 -8.93 -2.36 33.40
CA GLU A 339 -8.89 -3.03 34.71
C GLU A 339 -8.40 -2.09 35.82
N ILE A 340 -7.44 -1.20 35.53
CA ILE A 340 -6.89 -0.27 36.52
C ILE A 340 -7.60 1.09 36.54
N GLN A 341 -8.58 1.31 35.66
CA GLN A 341 -9.25 2.61 35.50
C GLN A 341 -9.94 3.08 36.79
N ALA A 342 -10.44 2.13 37.60
CA ALA A 342 -11.09 2.43 38.87
C ALA A 342 -10.14 3.09 39.89
N ILE A 343 -8.82 2.90 39.78
CA ILE A 343 -7.86 3.54 40.68
C ILE A 343 -7.80 5.04 40.35
N PRO A 344 -8.11 5.95 41.29
CA PRO A 344 -8.24 7.36 40.97
C PRO A 344 -6.91 8.08 40.78
N ASN A 345 -6.93 9.09 39.91
CA ASN A 345 -5.85 10.06 39.83
C ASN A 345 -5.89 10.97 41.07
N LEU A 346 -4.73 11.47 41.48
CA LEU A 346 -4.61 12.38 42.62
C LEU A 346 -4.38 13.79 42.10
N THR A 347 -5.09 14.76 42.66
CA THR A 347 -4.93 16.17 42.34
C THR A 347 -4.35 16.87 43.56
N ALA A 348 -3.25 17.60 43.38
CA ALA A 348 -2.72 18.49 44.41
C ALA A 348 -2.92 19.94 43.96
N ASN A 349 -3.45 20.75 44.85
CA ASN A 349 -3.75 22.15 44.63
C ASN A 349 -3.08 22.97 45.74
N LEU A 350 -2.23 23.92 45.35
CA LEU A 350 -1.54 24.85 46.23
C LEU A 350 -2.07 26.25 45.93
N GLN A 351 -2.63 26.92 46.94
CA GLN A 351 -3.14 28.27 46.85
C GLN A 351 -2.35 29.18 47.79
N GLY A 352 -2.08 30.40 47.35
CA GLY A 352 -1.41 31.44 48.13
C GLY A 352 -2.01 32.80 47.84
N GLY A 353 -2.17 33.63 48.87
CA GLY A 353 -2.88 34.88 48.71
C GLY A 353 -2.96 35.73 49.95
N VAL A 354 -3.88 36.68 49.94
CA VAL A 354 -4.17 37.56 51.07
C VAL A 354 -5.62 37.41 51.49
N ASP A 355 -5.84 37.46 52.80
CA ASP A 355 -7.16 37.57 53.40
C ASP A 355 -7.28 38.95 54.04
N ASN A 356 -8.10 39.82 53.43
CA ASN A 356 -8.25 41.19 53.89
C ASN A 356 -9.05 41.29 55.21
N ALA A 357 -9.78 40.24 55.62
CA ALA A 357 -10.45 40.17 56.93
C ALA A 357 -9.44 40.14 58.08
N THR A 358 -8.30 39.48 57.87
CA THR A 358 -7.27 39.31 58.90
C THR A 358 -6.01 40.14 58.62
N GLY A 359 -5.92 40.76 57.44
CA GLY A 359 -4.74 41.49 56.99
C GLY A 359 -3.49 40.60 56.85
N SER A 360 -3.66 39.28 56.76
CA SER A 360 -2.59 38.29 56.80
C SER A 360 -2.49 37.51 55.48
N GLY A 361 -1.28 37.04 55.17
CA GLY A 361 -1.07 36.11 54.07
C GLY A 361 -1.65 34.74 54.38
N MET A 362 -2.27 34.10 53.38
CA MET A 362 -2.87 32.77 53.49
C MET A 362 -2.22 31.80 52.50
N ILE A 363 -1.96 30.57 52.95
CA ILE A 363 -1.51 29.46 52.12
C ILE A 363 -2.44 28.27 52.39
N GLN A 364 -2.95 27.66 51.33
CA GLN A 364 -3.79 26.48 51.41
C GLN A 364 -3.19 25.35 50.56
N VAL A 365 -3.17 24.15 51.11
CA VAL A 365 -2.77 22.93 50.39
C VAL A 365 -3.95 21.97 50.42
N GLN A 366 -4.36 21.49 49.25
CA GLN A 366 -5.40 20.49 49.10
C GLN A 366 -4.86 19.32 48.28
N VAL A 367 -5.13 18.10 48.72
CA VAL A 367 -4.83 16.87 47.96
C VAL A 367 -6.07 16.00 47.99
N GLY A 368 -6.52 15.55 46.82
CA GLY A 368 -7.74 14.75 46.71
C GLY A 368 -7.80 13.89 45.46
N GLY A 369 -8.65 12.87 45.48
CA GLY A 369 -8.94 12.00 44.36
C GLY A 369 -10.34 11.40 44.52
N ALA A 370 -10.97 11.02 43.41
CA ALA A 370 -12.30 10.44 43.43
C ALA A 370 -12.27 9.04 44.06
N ILE A 371 -13.17 8.70 44.97
CA ILE A 371 -13.28 7.32 45.48
C ILE A 371 -14.36 6.60 44.65
N PRO A 372 -14.03 5.51 43.92
CA PRO A 372 -14.98 4.81 43.06
C PRO A 372 -15.97 3.98 43.90
N VAL A 373 -17.05 4.60 44.39
CA VAL A 373 -18.07 3.90 45.20
C VAL A 373 -19.12 3.24 44.30
N PHE A 374 -19.61 3.97 43.30
CA PHE A 374 -20.69 3.50 42.41
C PHE A 374 -20.20 3.03 41.04
N ASN A 375 -19.02 3.50 40.61
CA ASN A 375 -18.47 3.21 39.29
C ASN A 375 -17.07 2.61 39.39
N ASN A 376 -17.00 1.29 39.33
CA ASN A 376 -15.74 0.53 39.29
C ASN A 376 -15.31 0.15 37.86
N ASN A 377 -15.79 0.90 36.85
CA ASN A 377 -15.46 0.69 35.44
C ASN A 377 -15.87 -0.69 34.85
N GLN A 378 -16.75 -1.44 35.52
CA GLN A 378 -17.07 -2.84 35.17
C GLN A 378 -17.57 -3.00 33.73
N GLY A 379 -18.42 -2.07 33.25
CA GLY A 379 -18.94 -2.08 31.89
C GLY A 379 -17.84 -1.92 30.82
N ASN A 380 -16.92 -0.98 31.01
CA ASN A 380 -15.81 -0.75 30.08
C ASN A 380 -14.82 -1.91 30.10
N THR A 381 -14.56 -2.52 31.26
CA THR A 381 -13.72 -3.73 31.36
C THR A 381 -14.35 -4.91 30.61
N SER A 382 -15.66 -5.13 30.79
CA SER A 382 -16.39 -6.18 30.04
C SER A 382 -16.38 -5.92 28.53
N ALA A 383 -16.58 -4.67 28.11
CA ALA A 383 -16.49 -4.28 26.71
C ALA A 383 -15.08 -4.53 26.15
N ALA A 384 -14.03 -4.16 26.87
CA ALA A 384 -12.64 -4.39 26.46
C ALA A 384 -12.31 -5.87 26.32
N PHE A 385 -12.83 -6.73 27.22
CA PHE A 385 -12.69 -8.18 27.10
C PHE A 385 -13.35 -8.72 25.83
N ASN A 386 -14.57 -8.29 25.52
CA ASN A 386 -15.26 -8.70 24.30
C ASN A 386 -14.55 -8.20 23.02
N LEU A 387 -13.96 -7.00 23.06
CA LEU A 387 -13.13 -6.48 21.96
C LEU A 387 -11.84 -7.29 21.77
N TYR A 388 -11.21 -7.76 22.86
CA TYR A 388 -10.07 -8.68 22.79
C TYR A 388 -10.46 -10.04 22.20
N SER A 389 -11.59 -10.61 22.63
CA SER A 389 -12.12 -11.86 22.05
C SER A 389 -12.43 -11.70 20.57
N ARG A 390 -13.05 -10.58 20.17
CA ARG A 390 -13.28 -10.24 18.75
C ARG A 390 -11.97 -10.16 17.97
N ALA A 391 -10.96 -9.47 18.48
CA ALA A 391 -9.66 -9.36 17.81
C ALA A 391 -8.99 -10.73 17.61
N THR A 392 -9.15 -11.64 18.59
CA THR A 392 -8.62 -13.01 18.49
C THR A 392 -9.33 -13.82 17.39
N HIS A 393 -10.66 -13.71 17.29
CA HIS A 393 -11.40 -14.35 16.20
C HIS A 393 -11.12 -13.73 14.83
N GLU A 394 -10.77 -12.45 14.78
CA GLU A 394 -10.40 -11.77 13.54
C GLU A 394 -9.13 -12.35 12.90
N VAL A 395 -8.13 -12.73 13.70
CA VAL A 395 -6.95 -13.47 13.21
C VAL A 395 -7.40 -14.74 12.50
N LYS A 396 -8.29 -15.53 13.12
CA LYS A 396 -8.78 -16.78 12.52
C LYS A 396 -9.58 -16.54 11.25
N ARG A 397 -10.38 -15.46 11.19
CA ARG A 397 -11.10 -15.04 9.99
C ARG A 397 -10.12 -14.71 8.85
N ILE A 398 -9.03 -14.01 9.13
CA ILE A 398 -7.99 -13.67 8.15
C ILE A 398 -7.27 -14.93 7.65
N GLU A 399 -6.92 -15.88 8.51
CA GLU A 399 -6.36 -17.18 8.09
C GLU A 399 -7.30 -17.92 7.12
N MET A 400 -8.60 -17.99 7.43
CA MET A 400 -9.57 -18.64 6.54
C MET A 400 -9.71 -17.89 5.21
N SER A 401 -9.66 -16.56 5.24
CA SER A 401 -9.67 -15.73 4.03
C SER A 401 -8.43 -15.94 3.17
N LEU A 402 -7.24 -16.06 3.77
CA LEU A 402 -6.00 -16.40 3.05
C LEU A 402 -6.11 -17.78 2.40
N LYS A 403 -6.65 -18.77 3.12
CA LYS A 403 -6.87 -20.13 2.58
C LYS A 403 -7.81 -20.11 1.38
N ALA A 404 -8.91 -19.36 1.46
CA ALA A 404 -9.87 -19.24 0.34
C ALA A 404 -9.24 -18.54 -0.88
N ARG A 405 -8.51 -17.44 -0.66
CA ARG A 405 -7.77 -16.73 -1.73
C ARG A 405 -6.73 -17.64 -2.39
N LEU A 406 -5.98 -18.41 -1.60
CA LEU A 406 -4.98 -19.33 -2.12
C LEU A 406 -5.62 -20.47 -2.94
N ALA A 407 -6.78 -20.97 -2.53
CA ALA A 407 -7.50 -21.99 -3.29
C ALA A 407 -7.90 -21.49 -4.69
N GLN A 408 -8.29 -20.22 -4.81
CA GLN A 408 -8.58 -19.63 -6.12
C GLN A 408 -7.30 -19.46 -6.95
N VAL A 409 -6.25 -18.85 -6.40
CA VAL A 409 -5.00 -18.60 -7.14
C VAL A 409 -4.29 -19.91 -7.51
N SER A 410 -4.36 -20.95 -6.68
CA SER A 410 -3.80 -22.26 -7.00
C SER A 410 -4.52 -22.93 -8.17
N GLN A 411 -5.85 -22.78 -8.26
CA GLN A 411 -6.61 -23.26 -9.42
C GLN A 411 -6.23 -22.49 -10.70
N GLU A 412 -6.13 -21.16 -10.62
CA GLU A 412 -5.70 -20.30 -11.74
C GLU A 412 -4.28 -20.69 -12.22
N TYR A 413 -3.34 -20.87 -11.29
CA TYR A 413 -1.97 -21.28 -11.60
C TYR A 413 -1.90 -22.66 -12.26
N ASN A 414 -2.49 -23.68 -11.63
CA ASN A 414 -2.41 -25.06 -12.14
C ASN A 414 -3.08 -25.20 -13.52
N SER A 415 -4.22 -24.52 -13.73
CA SER A 415 -4.90 -24.55 -15.04
C SER A 415 -4.09 -23.85 -16.13
N SER A 416 -3.50 -22.69 -15.83
CA SER A 416 -2.65 -21.95 -16.77
C SER A 416 -1.35 -22.72 -17.08
N GLN A 417 -0.75 -23.37 -16.08
CA GLN A 417 0.44 -24.20 -16.26
C GLN A 417 0.17 -25.37 -17.21
N VAL A 418 -0.95 -26.07 -17.04
CA VAL A 418 -1.36 -27.14 -17.96
C VAL A 418 -1.58 -26.59 -19.37
N ALA A 419 -2.22 -25.43 -19.52
CA ALA A 419 -2.43 -24.81 -20.83
C ALA A 419 -1.10 -24.48 -21.53
N VAL A 420 -0.19 -23.80 -20.84
CA VAL A 420 1.16 -23.45 -21.34
C VAL A 420 1.92 -24.70 -21.79
N GLN A 421 1.98 -25.74 -20.95
CA GLN A 421 2.65 -27.00 -21.29
C GLN A 421 2.04 -27.67 -22.53
N ARG A 422 0.71 -27.66 -22.67
CA ARG A 422 0.03 -28.23 -23.85
C ARG A 422 0.31 -27.43 -25.12
N TYR A 423 0.34 -26.10 -25.05
CA TYR A 423 0.69 -25.26 -26.18
C TYR A 423 2.13 -25.52 -26.65
N GLU A 424 3.10 -25.51 -25.72
CA GLU A 424 4.51 -25.70 -26.05
C GLU A 424 4.83 -27.09 -26.59
N GLN A 425 4.34 -28.14 -25.93
CA GLN A 425 4.76 -29.52 -26.23
C GLN A 425 3.99 -30.15 -27.39
N ALA A 426 2.76 -29.70 -27.67
CA ALA A 426 1.88 -30.39 -28.61
C ALA A 426 1.24 -29.47 -29.65
N ILE A 427 0.65 -28.34 -29.25
CA ILE A 427 -0.19 -27.55 -30.17
C ILE A 427 0.66 -26.69 -31.10
N LEU A 428 1.58 -25.88 -30.57
CA LEU A 428 2.44 -25.00 -31.39
C LEU A 428 3.32 -25.76 -32.38
N PRO A 429 4.05 -26.84 -32.00
CA PRO A 429 4.86 -27.58 -32.96
C PRO A 429 4.03 -28.22 -34.08
N ARG A 430 2.80 -28.67 -33.78
CA ARG A 430 1.89 -29.21 -34.79
C ARG A 430 1.33 -28.13 -35.69
N ALA A 431 0.93 -26.98 -35.13
CA ALA A 431 0.45 -25.84 -35.90
C ALA A 431 1.53 -25.31 -36.86
N GLN A 432 2.78 -25.20 -36.39
CA GLN A 432 3.94 -24.84 -37.22
C GLN A 432 4.14 -25.86 -38.34
N LYS A 433 4.20 -27.16 -38.02
CA LYS A 433 4.39 -28.21 -39.02
C LYS A 433 3.26 -28.24 -40.05
N THR A 434 2.02 -28.01 -39.64
CA THR A 434 0.87 -27.90 -40.56
C THR A 434 1.04 -26.70 -41.49
N LEU A 435 1.49 -25.56 -40.98
CA LEU A 435 1.80 -24.39 -41.80
C LEU A 435 2.92 -24.70 -42.81
N ASP A 436 4.04 -25.28 -42.38
CA ASP A 436 5.17 -25.61 -43.25
C ASP A 436 4.76 -26.57 -44.39
N LEU A 437 3.95 -27.59 -44.07
CA LEU A 437 3.41 -28.52 -45.05
C LEU A 437 2.44 -27.84 -46.03
N ALA A 438 1.56 -26.95 -45.53
CA ALA A 438 0.61 -26.23 -46.36
C ALA A 438 1.31 -25.20 -47.29
N GLU A 439 2.41 -24.58 -46.84
CA GLU A 439 3.25 -23.72 -47.68
C GLU A 439 3.96 -24.53 -48.77
N THR A 440 4.50 -25.71 -48.42
CA THR A 440 5.16 -26.61 -49.38
C THR A 440 4.18 -27.13 -50.43
N ALA A 441 3.00 -27.59 -50.01
CA ALA A 441 1.96 -28.08 -50.91
C ALA A 441 1.43 -26.98 -51.85
N TYR A 442 1.37 -25.73 -51.38
CA TYR A 442 1.01 -24.59 -52.21
C TYR A 442 2.07 -24.31 -53.29
N GLN A 443 3.36 -24.35 -52.93
CA GLN A 443 4.44 -24.20 -53.90
C GLN A 443 4.46 -25.32 -54.95
N ALA A 444 4.04 -26.53 -54.57
CA ALA A 444 3.89 -27.67 -55.47
C ALA A 444 2.59 -27.62 -56.31
N GLY A 445 1.69 -26.66 -56.06
CA GLY A 445 0.40 -26.54 -56.74
C GLY A 445 -0.66 -27.53 -56.26
N GLU A 446 -0.40 -28.28 -55.19
CA GLU A 446 -1.32 -29.26 -54.61
C GLU A 446 -2.39 -28.61 -53.74
N PHE A 447 -2.04 -27.51 -53.06
CA PHE A 447 -2.96 -26.73 -52.21
C PHE A 447 -3.34 -25.41 -52.86
N SER A 448 -4.58 -24.97 -52.63
CA SER A 448 -5.01 -23.63 -53.01
C SER A 448 -4.45 -22.58 -52.03
N PHE A 449 -4.38 -21.33 -52.48
CA PHE A 449 -3.94 -20.21 -51.64
C PHE A 449 -4.78 -20.08 -50.36
N ILE A 450 -6.09 -20.33 -50.45
CA ILE A 450 -7.02 -20.29 -49.32
C ILE A 450 -6.69 -21.37 -48.28
N GLN A 451 -6.28 -22.57 -48.69
CA GLN A 451 -5.89 -23.63 -47.75
C GLN A 451 -4.64 -23.25 -46.96
N THR A 452 -3.65 -22.64 -47.61
CA THR A 452 -2.45 -22.11 -46.93
C THR A 452 -2.81 -20.97 -45.98
N LEU A 453 -3.76 -20.12 -46.37
CA LEU A 453 -4.24 -19.01 -45.57
C LEU A 453 -4.91 -19.50 -44.27
N ILE A 454 -5.71 -20.56 -44.32
CA ILE A 454 -6.30 -21.22 -43.14
C ILE A 454 -5.21 -21.76 -42.21
N ALA A 455 -4.17 -22.41 -42.76
CA ALA A 455 -3.05 -22.91 -41.96
C ALA A 455 -2.28 -21.78 -41.27
N ARG A 456 -2.02 -20.67 -41.98
CA ARG A 456 -1.40 -19.45 -41.42
C ARG A 456 -2.25 -18.88 -40.29
N ARG A 457 -3.55 -18.73 -40.51
CA ARG A 457 -4.49 -18.22 -39.50
C ARG A 457 -4.51 -19.09 -38.25
N THR A 458 -4.56 -20.41 -38.43
CA THR A 458 -4.53 -21.37 -37.31
C THR A 458 -3.25 -21.24 -36.49
N TYR A 459 -2.10 -21.14 -37.14
CA TYR A 459 -0.82 -20.92 -36.45
C TYR A 459 -0.78 -19.59 -35.70
N PHE A 460 -1.27 -18.52 -36.32
CA PHE A 460 -1.37 -17.21 -35.71
C PHE A 460 -2.28 -17.20 -34.46
N ASP A 461 -3.50 -17.73 -34.58
CA ASP A 461 -4.44 -17.82 -33.45
C ASP A 461 -3.87 -18.65 -32.30
N THR A 462 -3.14 -19.73 -32.63
CA THR A 462 -2.43 -20.57 -31.66
C THR A 462 -1.38 -19.78 -30.89
N ASN A 463 -0.61 -18.92 -31.57
CA ASN A 463 0.40 -18.07 -30.94
C ASN A 463 -0.24 -17.03 -30.01
N LEU A 464 -1.34 -16.39 -30.42
CA LEU A 464 -2.07 -15.46 -29.55
C LEU A 464 -2.59 -16.14 -28.27
N ASN A 465 -3.19 -17.33 -28.41
CA ASN A 465 -3.70 -18.08 -27.26
C ASN A 465 -2.58 -18.56 -26.33
N TYR A 466 -1.41 -18.91 -26.88
CA TYR A 466 -0.24 -19.24 -26.09
C TYR A 466 0.26 -18.03 -25.29
N LEU A 467 0.36 -16.85 -25.91
CA LEU A 467 0.74 -15.60 -25.21
C LEU A 467 -0.23 -15.26 -24.07
N THR A 468 -1.54 -15.43 -24.29
CA THR A 468 -2.54 -15.27 -23.23
C THR A 468 -2.30 -16.25 -22.08
N SER A 469 -2.07 -17.53 -22.40
CA SER A 469 -1.82 -18.57 -21.38
C SER A 469 -0.54 -18.30 -20.57
N LEU A 470 0.52 -17.80 -21.21
CA LEU A 470 1.73 -17.34 -20.51
C LEU A 470 1.45 -16.15 -19.59
N GLY A 471 0.66 -15.18 -20.07
CA GLY A 471 0.24 -14.03 -19.29
C GLY A 471 -0.57 -14.41 -18.05
N ASP A 472 -1.49 -15.37 -18.19
CA ASP A 472 -2.33 -15.86 -17.09
C ASP A 472 -1.50 -16.60 -16.04
N LEU A 473 -0.56 -17.47 -16.47
CA LEU A 473 0.36 -18.16 -15.58
C LEU A 473 1.26 -17.17 -14.82
N ALA A 474 1.86 -16.21 -15.53
CA ALA A 474 2.73 -15.21 -14.92
C ALA A 474 1.98 -14.31 -13.93
N GLN A 475 0.71 -13.97 -14.21
CA GLN A 475 -0.12 -13.23 -13.26
C GLN A 475 -0.49 -14.06 -12.04
N ALA A 476 -0.82 -15.35 -12.19
CA ALA A 476 -1.11 -16.23 -11.06
C ALA A 476 0.14 -16.39 -10.18
N GLN A 477 1.32 -16.55 -10.77
CA GLN A 477 2.60 -16.56 -10.06
C GLN A 477 2.84 -15.24 -9.32
N ALA A 478 2.63 -14.10 -9.98
CA ALA A 478 2.77 -12.78 -9.35
C ALA A 478 1.88 -12.62 -8.12
N LYS A 479 0.66 -13.16 -8.13
CA LYS A 479 -0.23 -13.18 -6.95
C LYS A 479 0.35 -14.04 -5.82
N VAL A 480 0.92 -15.21 -6.12
CA VAL A 480 1.55 -16.08 -5.12
C VAL A 480 2.77 -15.39 -4.49
N ASP A 481 3.69 -14.90 -5.31
CA ASP A 481 4.88 -14.15 -4.86
C ASP A 481 4.50 -12.90 -4.05
N GLY A 482 3.39 -12.27 -4.41
CA GLY A 482 2.80 -11.11 -3.77
C GLY A 482 2.02 -11.40 -2.50
N LEU A 483 2.12 -12.62 -1.94
CA LEU A 483 1.36 -13.06 -0.75
C LEU A 483 -0.15 -12.89 -0.88
N LEU A 484 -0.68 -13.00 -2.11
CA LEU A 484 -2.10 -12.82 -2.48
C LEU A 484 -2.64 -11.41 -2.23
N LEU A 485 -1.76 -10.44 -2.00
CA LEU A 485 -2.11 -9.05 -1.76
C LEU A 485 -2.25 -8.32 -3.09
N THR A 486 -3.47 -7.86 -3.37
CA THR A 486 -3.84 -7.06 -4.55
C THR A 486 -4.70 -5.86 -4.11
N GLY A 487 -4.93 -4.88 -4.98
CA GLY A 487 -5.74 -3.69 -4.65
C GLY A 487 -4.88 -2.50 -4.19
N ALA A 488 -3.93 -2.09 -5.02
CA ALA A 488 -2.94 -1.05 -4.77
C ALA A 488 -3.52 0.36 -4.57
N LEU A 489 -4.71 0.61 -5.13
CA LEU A 489 -5.41 1.89 -5.06
C LEU A 489 -6.68 1.82 -4.20
N ASP A 490 -6.99 0.65 -3.64
CA ASP A 490 -8.15 0.51 -2.76
C ASP A 490 -7.93 1.35 -1.51
N ALA A 491 -9.01 2.00 -1.06
CA ALA A 491 -8.97 2.72 0.19
C ALA A 491 -8.61 1.76 1.31
N ALA A 492 -7.58 2.10 2.09
CA ALA A 492 -7.30 1.36 3.29
C ALA A 492 -8.54 1.40 4.18
N ASN A 493 -8.97 0.24 4.67
CA ASN A 493 -10.03 0.18 5.68
C ASN A 493 -9.54 0.91 6.93
N THR A 494 -9.91 2.18 7.09
CA THR A 494 -9.64 2.94 8.31
C THR A 494 -10.48 2.33 9.42
N ASN A 495 -9.86 1.52 10.27
CA ASN A 495 -10.54 0.88 11.38
C ASN A 495 -10.98 1.94 12.39
N SER A 496 -12.28 2.25 12.41
CA SER A 496 -12.92 3.21 13.34
C SER A 496 -12.72 2.86 14.83
N LEU A 497 -12.37 1.61 15.14
CA LEU A 497 -12.01 1.19 16.50
C LEU A 497 -10.75 1.89 17.01
N GLY A 498 -9.76 2.14 16.15
CA GLY A 498 -8.55 2.87 16.52
C GLY A 498 -8.90 4.27 17.04
N ASP A 499 -9.78 4.99 16.35
CA ASP A 499 -10.17 6.35 16.73
C ASP A 499 -10.96 6.39 18.06
N SER A 500 -11.87 5.43 18.29
CA SER A 500 -12.61 5.35 19.56
C SER A 500 -11.72 5.04 20.77
N LEU A 501 -10.77 4.11 20.62
CA LEU A 501 -9.81 3.78 21.68
C LEU A 501 -8.86 4.95 21.94
N ARG A 502 -8.45 5.65 20.88
CA ARG A 502 -7.61 6.84 20.96
C ARG A 502 -8.30 7.98 21.72
N GLY A 503 -9.60 8.20 21.50
CA GLY A 503 -10.36 9.18 22.28
C GLY A 503 -10.36 8.87 23.78
N GLN A 504 -10.41 7.59 24.15
CA GLN A 504 -10.37 7.15 25.56
C GLN A 504 -8.97 7.25 26.18
N THR A 505 -7.89 7.09 25.41
CA THR A 505 -6.52 7.22 25.93
C THR A 505 -6.10 8.69 26.07
N PHE A 506 -6.66 9.58 25.25
CA PHE A 506 -6.43 11.03 25.37
C PHE A 506 -7.20 11.69 26.50
N SER A 507 -8.32 11.10 26.96
CA SER A 507 -8.95 11.58 28.19
C SER A 507 -8.06 11.19 29.37
N GLN A 508 -7.43 12.18 30.00
CA GLN A 508 -6.60 11.98 31.21
C GLN A 508 -7.44 11.70 32.48
N GLN A 509 -8.66 11.19 32.31
CA GLN A 509 -9.58 10.84 33.39
C GLN A 509 -9.32 9.42 33.89
#